data_AF-A0A8X7BC21-F1
#
_entry.id   AF-A0A8X7BC21-F1
#
_cell.length_a   1.000
_cell.length_b   1.000
_cell.length_c   1.000
_cell.angle_alpha   90.00
_cell.angle_beta   90.00
_cell.angle_gamma   90.00
#
_symmetry.space_group_name_H-M   'P 1'
#
loop_
_entity.id
_entity.type
_entity.pdbx_description
1 polymer ?
#
loop_
_entity_poly.entity_id
_entity_poly.type
_entity_poly.pdbx_seq_one_letter_code
_entity_poly.pdbx_strand_id
1 'polypeptide(L)'
;MRPSKSNYASPLHMVPKKDSTEWRPVGDYRALNAQTIKDNYSVPNILDFTSNLHGTKIYSHIDLVKAYHQIPINPDDVHKSAIITPFGLFESTRMQFGLCNAAATFQRFIGFKVSESGIEPLSDRVDCILNFPQPTTLMQLRRFLGLFNFYRRFVPKAAHLLAPLNKFLEGIKNFKKSKKVSCKNLRDSIQWTEEAEQAFNDAKNALADATLLRHPIPGAKLSLWTDASEKP
;
A
#
# COMPACT_ATOMS: atom_id res chain seq x y z
N MET A 1 5.10 -24.91 3.68
CA MET A 1 3.92 -25.06 4.55
C MET A 1 4.29 -25.93 5.73
N ARG A 2 3.54 -25.87 6.82
CA ARG A 2 3.71 -26.74 8.00
C ARG A 2 2.35 -27.20 8.52
N PRO A 3 2.27 -28.32 9.27
CA PRO A 3 1.04 -28.73 9.94
C PRO A 3 0.50 -27.60 10.83
N SER A 4 -0.82 -27.46 10.86
CA SER A 4 -1.51 -26.42 11.63
C SER A 4 -2.52 -27.03 12.60
N LYS A 5 -2.76 -26.30 13.70
CA LYS A 5 -3.87 -26.52 14.64
C LYS A 5 -4.81 -25.31 14.68
N SER A 6 -4.82 -24.52 13.60
CA SER A 6 -5.60 -23.30 13.49
C SER A 6 -7.09 -23.57 13.61
N ASN A 7 -7.80 -22.57 14.15
CA ASN A 7 -9.26 -22.50 14.11
C ASN A 7 -9.79 -21.99 12.76
N TYR A 8 -8.91 -21.58 11.83
CA TYR A 8 -9.23 -21.27 10.44
C TYR A 8 -8.99 -22.49 9.56
N ALA A 9 -9.81 -22.63 8.52
CA ALA A 9 -9.68 -23.69 7.52
C ALA A 9 -10.27 -23.23 6.17
N SER A 10 -9.41 -22.89 5.22
CA SER A 10 -9.79 -22.66 3.84
C SER A 10 -9.72 -23.96 3.03
N PRO A 11 -10.76 -24.35 2.27
CA PRO A 11 -10.70 -25.54 1.44
C PRO A 11 -9.58 -25.47 0.39
N LEU A 12 -8.91 -26.61 0.14
CA LEU A 12 -8.02 -26.75 -1.01
C LEU A 12 -8.83 -26.97 -2.30
N HIS A 13 -8.53 -26.18 -3.33
CA HIS A 13 -9.04 -26.35 -4.67
C HIS A 13 -7.90 -26.66 -5.65
N MET A 14 -8.06 -27.71 -6.45
CA MET A 14 -7.06 -28.11 -7.45
C MET A 14 -7.48 -27.58 -8.81
N VAL A 15 -6.63 -26.74 -9.42
CA VAL A 15 -6.90 -26.11 -10.71
C VAL A 15 -5.92 -26.65 -11.76
N PRO A 16 -6.38 -27.23 -12.87
CA PRO A 16 -5.48 -27.68 -13.93
C PRO A 16 -4.85 -26.48 -14.63
N LYS A 17 -3.58 -26.58 -14.96
CA LYS A 17 -2.92 -25.59 -15.81
C LYS A 17 -3.38 -25.82 -17.25
N LYS A 18 -3.76 -24.74 -17.94
CA LYS A 18 -4.21 -24.82 -19.34
C LYS A 18 -3.14 -25.52 -20.17
N ASP A 19 -3.56 -26.49 -20.99
CA ASP A 19 -2.73 -27.25 -21.92
C ASP A 19 -1.54 -27.98 -21.24
N SER A 20 -1.70 -28.39 -19.97
CA SER A 20 -0.66 -29.06 -19.18
C SER A 20 -1.26 -30.13 -18.28
N THR A 21 -0.48 -31.17 -17.99
CA THR A 21 -0.81 -32.19 -16.97
C THR A 21 -0.55 -31.70 -15.54
N GLU A 22 0.02 -30.50 -15.37
CA GLU A 22 0.31 -29.89 -14.08
C GLU A 22 -0.96 -29.35 -13.41
N TRP A 23 -1.04 -29.56 -12.09
CA TRP A 23 -2.11 -29.03 -11.25
C TRP A 23 -1.59 -27.96 -10.29
N ARG A 24 -2.41 -26.95 -10.02
CA ARG A 24 -2.14 -25.89 -9.06
C ARG A 24 -3.00 -26.09 -7.81
N PRO A 25 -2.39 -26.33 -6.64
CA PRO A 25 -3.11 -26.26 -5.38
C PRO A 25 -3.41 -24.79 -5.04
N VAL A 26 -4.68 -24.46 -4.87
CA VAL A 26 -5.15 -23.09 -4.57
C VAL A 26 -6.03 -23.14 -3.33
N GLY A 27 -5.70 -22.37 -2.30
CA GLY A 27 -6.59 -22.19 -1.15
C GLY A 27 -7.78 -21.32 -1.51
N ASP A 28 -8.99 -21.77 -1.19
CA ASP A 28 -10.19 -20.94 -1.32
C ASP A 28 -10.31 -20.01 -0.11
N TYR A 29 -9.74 -18.81 -0.26
CA TYR A 29 -9.73 -17.78 0.77
C TYR A 29 -10.94 -16.83 0.71
N ARG A 30 -12.01 -17.13 -0.05
CA ARG A 30 -13.14 -16.19 -0.19
C ARG A 30 -13.77 -15.80 1.16
N ALA A 31 -13.97 -16.77 2.06
CA ALA A 31 -14.50 -16.52 3.40
C ALA A 31 -13.55 -15.66 4.26
N LEU A 32 -12.25 -16.00 4.26
CA LEU A 32 -11.22 -15.23 4.96
C LEU A 32 -11.13 -13.79 4.41
N ASN A 33 -11.14 -13.63 3.11
CA ASN A 33 -11.08 -12.33 2.42
C ASN A 33 -12.28 -11.44 2.74
N ALA A 34 -13.46 -12.01 3.00
CA ALA A 34 -14.65 -11.26 3.37
C ALA A 34 -14.55 -10.65 4.77
N GLN A 35 -13.76 -11.26 5.66
CA GLN A 35 -13.51 -10.80 7.03
C GLN A 35 -12.24 -9.94 7.13
N THR A 36 -11.39 -9.98 6.10
CA THR A 36 -10.13 -9.23 6.07
C THR A 36 -10.39 -7.79 5.67
N ILE A 37 -9.87 -6.85 6.46
CA ILE A 37 -9.89 -5.42 6.09
C ILE A 37 -9.09 -5.25 4.79
N LYS A 38 -9.77 -4.78 3.75
CA LYS A 38 -9.16 -4.61 2.43
C LYS A 38 -8.17 -3.46 2.44
N ASP A 39 -6.97 -3.75 2.01
CA ASP A 39 -5.92 -2.77 1.79
C ASP A 39 -6.12 -2.13 0.41
N ASN A 40 -6.69 -0.92 0.39
CA ASN A 40 -6.90 -0.15 -0.83
C ASN A 40 -5.61 0.52 -1.28
N TYR A 41 -4.60 -0.28 -1.56
CA TYR A 41 -3.35 0.19 -2.08
C TYR A 41 -3.50 0.64 -3.54
N SER A 42 -3.25 1.91 -3.80
CA SER A 42 -3.35 2.46 -5.15
C SER A 42 -2.19 1.96 -6.01
N VAL A 43 -2.50 1.16 -7.03
CA VAL A 43 -1.55 0.88 -8.11
C VAL A 43 -1.40 2.15 -8.95
N PRO A 44 -0.16 2.57 -9.28
CA PRO A 44 0.07 3.69 -10.19
C PRO A 44 -0.67 3.50 -11.52
N ASN A 45 -1.12 4.60 -12.13
CA ASN A 45 -1.75 4.52 -13.45
C ASN A 45 -0.70 4.07 -14.48
N ILE A 46 -1.05 3.08 -15.30
CA ILE A 46 -0.15 2.58 -16.36
C ILE A 46 0.21 3.67 -17.37
N LEU A 47 -0.69 4.63 -17.61
CA LEU A 47 -0.44 5.76 -18.53
C LEU A 47 0.74 6.61 -18.04
N ASP A 48 0.83 6.85 -16.73
CA ASP A 48 1.93 7.60 -16.12
C ASP A 48 3.27 6.85 -16.29
N PHE A 49 3.24 5.51 -16.27
CA PHE A 49 4.42 4.68 -16.51
C PHE A 49 4.88 4.72 -17.97
N THR A 50 3.94 4.67 -18.93
CA THR A 50 4.26 4.70 -20.36
C THR A 50 4.89 6.01 -20.81
N SER A 51 4.54 7.13 -20.17
CA SER A 51 5.18 8.43 -20.43
C SER A 51 6.67 8.42 -20.09
N ASN A 52 7.07 7.72 -19.03
CA ASN A 52 8.48 7.61 -18.62
C ASN A 52 9.33 6.74 -19.55
N LEU A 53 8.70 5.97 -20.45
CA LEU A 53 9.41 5.13 -21.42
C LEU A 53 9.75 5.89 -22.72
N HIS A 54 9.21 7.09 -22.93
CA HIS A 54 9.44 7.87 -24.13
C HIS A 54 10.94 8.19 -24.31
N GLY A 55 11.49 7.85 -25.47
CA GLY A 55 12.92 8.06 -25.79
C GLY A 55 13.87 6.99 -25.27
N THR A 56 13.40 6.04 -24.44
CA THR A 56 14.22 4.88 -24.04
C THR A 56 14.36 3.90 -25.20
N LYS A 57 15.58 3.38 -25.38
CA LYS A 57 15.95 2.54 -26.54
C LYS A 57 16.08 1.06 -26.21
N ILE A 58 16.30 0.73 -24.94
CA ILE A 58 16.55 -0.64 -24.47
C ILE A 58 15.58 -0.91 -23.32
N TYR A 59 14.90 -2.04 -23.41
CA TYR A 59 13.93 -2.51 -22.43
C TYR A 59 14.35 -3.89 -21.95
N SER A 60 14.31 -4.11 -20.64
CA SER A 60 14.50 -5.42 -20.03
C SER A 60 13.30 -5.73 -19.16
N HIS A 61 12.71 -6.91 -19.35
CA HIS A 61 11.60 -7.40 -18.54
C HIS A 61 12.10 -8.50 -17.60
N ILE A 62 11.85 -8.34 -16.30
CA ILE A 62 12.21 -9.32 -15.27
C ILE A 62 10.92 -9.78 -14.62
N ASP A 63 10.62 -11.08 -14.74
CA ASP A 63 9.50 -11.71 -14.05
C ASP A 63 9.98 -12.42 -12.78
N LEU A 64 9.28 -12.17 -11.67
CA LEU A 64 9.58 -12.80 -10.38
C LEU A 64 8.78 -14.09 -10.26
N VAL A 65 9.46 -15.23 -10.43
CA VAL A 65 8.83 -16.55 -10.29
C VAL A 65 8.21 -16.71 -8.91
N LYS A 66 6.89 -16.98 -8.88
CA LYS A 66 6.09 -17.14 -7.64
C LYS A 66 6.30 -15.98 -6.66
N ALA A 67 6.30 -14.75 -7.17
CA ALA A 67 6.68 -13.54 -6.44
C ALA A 67 6.05 -13.40 -5.03
N TYR A 68 4.76 -13.72 -4.87
CA TYR A 68 4.10 -13.66 -3.56
C TYR A 68 4.71 -14.61 -2.53
N HIS A 69 5.13 -15.81 -2.94
CA HIS A 69 5.69 -16.81 -2.04
C HIS A 69 7.04 -16.40 -1.44
N GLN A 70 7.65 -15.33 -1.95
CA GLN A 70 8.88 -14.76 -1.41
C GLN A 70 8.62 -13.89 -0.18
N ILE A 71 7.38 -13.41 0.00
CA ILE A 71 7.02 -12.48 1.09
C ILE A 71 6.57 -13.25 2.34
N PRO A 72 7.17 -13.00 3.52
CA PRO A 72 6.71 -13.57 4.78
C PRO A 72 5.34 -13.04 5.20
N ILE A 73 4.48 -13.92 5.74
CA ILE A 73 3.28 -13.50 6.46
C ILE A 73 3.69 -13.11 7.89
N ASN A 74 3.04 -12.08 8.45
CA ASN A 74 3.20 -11.71 9.86
C ASN A 74 2.98 -12.96 10.76
N PRO A 75 3.89 -13.32 11.68
CA PRO A 75 3.76 -14.50 12.53
C PRO A 75 2.37 -14.67 13.17
N ASP A 76 1.76 -13.58 13.62
CA ASP A 76 0.44 -13.60 14.27
C ASP A 76 -0.71 -13.95 13.30
N ASP A 77 -0.50 -13.76 12.00
CA ASP A 77 -1.50 -14.00 10.94
C ASP A 77 -1.29 -15.33 10.20
N VAL A 78 -0.17 -16.03 10.42
CA VAL A 78 0.16 -17.30 9.73
C VAL A 78 -0.96 -18.32 9.86
N HIS A 79 -1.55 -18.46 11.05
CA HIS A 79 -2.62 -19.43 11.32
C HIS A 79 -3.88 -19.18 10.46
N LYS A 80 -4.15 -17.95 10.03
CA LYS A 80 -5.30 -17.61 9.18
C LYS A 80 -5.15 -18.16 7.76
N SER A 81 -3.93 -18.43 7.32
CA SER A 81 -3.64 -19.02 6.00
C SER A 81 -3.85 -20.54 5.94
N ALA A 82 -4.41 -21.15 6.99
CA ALA A 82 -4.57 -22.58 7.07
C ALA A 82 -5.50 -23.12 5.96
N ILE A 83 -5.01 -24.11 5.23
CA ILE A 83 -5.73 -24.85 4.20
C ILE A 83 -6.04 -26.25 4.72
N ILE A 84 -7.30 -26.66 4.60
CA ILE A 84 -7.73 -28.03 4.89
C ILE A 84 -7.69 -28.90 3.64
N THR A 85 -7.08 -30.07 3.77
CA THR A 85 -6.97 -31.09 2.74
C THR A 85 -7.50 -32.43 3.28
N PRO A 86 -7.75 -33.44 2.42
CA PRO A 86 -8.15 -34.77 2.87
C PRO A 86 -7.16 -35.47 3.82
N PHE A 87 -5.92 -34.98 3.89
CA PHE A 87 -4.82 -35.58 4.66
C PHE A 87 -4.31 -34.65 5.78
N GLY A 88 -5.00 -33.54 6.06
CA GLY A 88 -4.70 -32.72 7.22
C GLY A 88 -4.91 -31.21 7.02
N LEU A 89 -4.53 -30.46 8.04
CA LEU A 89 -4.57 -29.00 8.07
C LEU A 89 -3.15 -28.43 8.01
N PHE A 90 -2.90 -27.52 7.09
CA PHE A 90 -1.57 -26.94 6.87
C PHE A 90 -1.63 -25.42 6.75
N GLU A 91 -0.67 -24.72 7.33
CA GLU A 91 -0.55 -23.26 7.25
C GLU A 91 0.75 -22.84 6.51
N SER A 92 0.74 -21.62 5.99
CA SER A 92 1.85 -21.06 5.23
C SER A 92 2.54 -19.92 5.99
N THR A 93 3.87 -19.96 6.04
CA THR A 93 4.71 -18.86 6.56
C THR A 93 5.01 -17.80 5.51
N ARG A 94 4.57 -18.03 4.27
CA ARG A 94 4.74 -17.15 3.11
C ARG A 94 3.40 -16.84 2.47
N MET A 95 3.30 -15.67 1.85
CA MET A 95 2.05 -15.19 1.27
C MET A 95 1.59 -16.10 0.14
N GLN A 96 0.31 -16.52 0.19
CA GLN A 96 -0.29 -17.42 -0.78
C GLN A 96 -1.11 -16.63 -1.82
N PHE A 97 -1.28 -17.22 -3.00
CA PHE A 97 -2.24 -16.71 -3.98
C PHE A 97 -3.67 -16.81 -3.44
N GLY A 98 -4.53 -15.87 -3.83
CA GLY A 98 -5.93 -15.82 -3.44
C GLY A 98 -6.23 -14.98 -2.19
N LEU A 99 -5.23 -14.59 -1.40
CA LEU A 99 -5.41 -13.62 -0.31
C LEU A 99 -5.65 -12.21 -0.86
N CYS A 100 -6.66 -11.50 -0.35
CA CYS A 100 -7.12 -10.22 -0.93
C CYS A 100 -6.08 -9.09 -0.88
N ASN A 101 -5.18 -9.09 0.11
CA ASN A 101 -4.15 -8.06 0.27
C ASN A 101 -2.77 -8.49 -0.27
N ALA A 102 -2.66 -9.64 -0.97
CA ALA A 102 -1.39 -10.13 -1.46
C ALA A 102 -0.75 -9.20 -2.50
N ALA A 103 -1.53 -8.72 -3.47
CA ALA A 103 -1.06 -7.80 -4.49
C ALA A 103 -0.62 -6.45 -3.90
N ALA A 104 -1.40 -5.90 -2.96
CA ALA A 104 -1.07 -4.66 -2.26
C ALA A 104 0.25 -4.79 -1.49
N THR A 105 0.42 -5.87 -0.74
CA THR A 105 1.64 -6.17 0.01
C THR A 105 2.83 -6.33 -0.92
N PHE A 106 2.66 -7.04 -2.02
CA PHE A 106 3.70 -7.22 -3.04
C PHE A 106 4.08 -5.90 -3.71
N GLN A 107 3.10 -5.06 -4.04
CA GLN A 107 3.36 -3.74 -4.62
C GLN A 107 4.17 -2.84 -3.69
N ARG A 108 3.94 -2.92 -2.37
CA ARG A 108 4.82 -2.28 -1.38
C ARG A 108 6.22 -2.87 -1.45
N PHE A 109 6.35 -4.18 -1.49
CA PHE A 109 7.64 -4.86 -1.53
C PHE A 109 8.49 -4.43 -2.74
N ILE A 110 7.89 -4.32 -3.93
CA ILE A 110 8.58 -3.87 -5.15
C ILE A 110 8.61 -2.34 -5.34
N GLY A 111 7.91 -1.59 -4.48
CA GLY A 111 7.76 -0.13 -4.59
C GLY A 111 8.82 0.67 -3.85
N PHE A 112 9.81 0.00 -3.26
CA PHE A 112 10.91 0.61 -2.51
C PHE A 112 12.24 0.04 -2.97
N LYS A 113 13.30 0.84 -2.88
CA LYS A 113 14.67 0.34 -2.96
C LYS A 113 15.03 -0.24 -1.60
N VAL A 114 15.46 -1.50 -1.59
CA VAL A 114 15.87 -2.23 -0.39
C VAL A 114 17.38 -2.41 -0.45
N SER A 115 18.07 -1.99 0.60
CA SER A 115 19.52 -2.11 0.77
C SER A 115 19.86 -2.69 2.14
N GLU A 116 21.15 -2.94 2.38
CA GLU A 116 21.64 -3.33 3.71
C GLU A 116 21.34 -2.25 4.77
N SER A 117 21.41 -0.98 4.39
CA SER A 117 21.20 0.15 5.30
C SER A 117 19.72 0.38 5.65
N GLY A 118 18.79 -0.12 4.83
CA GLY A 118 17.37 0.08 5.08
C GLY A 118 16.47 -0.06 3.85
N ILE A 119 15.35 0.64 3.91
CA ILE A 119 14.35 0.74 2.85
C ILE A 119 14.18 2.22 2.52
N GLU A 120 14.15 2.56 1.24
CA GLU A 120 13.96 3.92 0.74
C GLU A 120 12.93 3.97 -0.41
N PRO A 121 12.18 5.09 -0.55
CA PRO A 121 11.39 5.34 -1.76
C PRO A 121 12.26 5.26 -3.02
N LEU A 122 11.69 4.76 -4.11
CA LEU A 122 12.37 4.81 -5.41
C LEU A 122 12.53 6.28 -5.84
N SER A 123 13.69 6.65 -6.37
CA SER A 123 14.02 8.03 -6.72
C SER A 123 13.04 8.64 -7.74
N ASP A 124 12.63 7.86 -8.74
CA ASP A 124 11.62 8.26 -9.73
C ASP A 124 10.28 8.63 -9.08
N ARG A 125 9.91 7.96 -7.98
CA ARG A 125 8.69 8.27 -7.24
C ARG A 125 8.81 9.50 -6.36
N VAL A 126 9.98 9.75 -5.80
CA VAL A 126 10.28 11.02 -5.11
C VAL A 126 10.20 12.17 -6.12
N ASP A 127 10.80 12.01 -7.30
CA ASP A 127 10.76 13.00 -8.38
C ASP A 127 9.33 13.28 -8.86
N CYS A 128 8.48 12.24 -8.99
CA CYS A 128 7.07 12.44 -9.32
C CYS A 128 6.31 13.29 -8.29
N ILE A 129 6.68 13.21 -7.00
CA ILE A 129 6.04 13.97 -5.93
C ILE A 129 6.58 15.39 -5.89
N LEU A 130 7.90 15.57 -6.05
CA LEU A 130 8.54 16.89 -6.16
C LEU A 130 8.02 17.68 -7.38
N ASN A 131 7.75 16.99 -8.49
CA ASN A 131 7.21 17.61 -9.70
C ASN A 131 5.68 17.60 -9.76
N PHE A 132 4.99 17.13 -8.70
CA PHE A 132 3.53 17.10 -8.70
C PHE A 132 2.99 18.54 -8.79
N PRO A 133 2.17 18.87 -9.81
CA PRO A 133 1.63 20.21 -10.00
C PRO A 133 0.63 20.54 -8.89
N GLN A 134 0.59 21.80 -8.47
CA GLN A 134 -0.36 22.24 -7.44
C GLN A 134 -1.80 21.87 -7.84
N PRO A 135 -2.50 21.07 -7.02
CA PRO A 135 -3.86 20.64 -7.34
C PRO A 135 -4.82 21.81 -7.54
N THR A 136 -5.52 21.85 -8.68
CA THR A 136 -6.56 22.84 -8.93
C THR A 136 -7.93 22.36 -8.49
N THR A 137 -8.13 21.05 -8.35
CA THR A 137 -9.41 20.42 -7.97
C THR A 137 -9.27 19.49 -6.78
N LEU A 138 -10.36 19.30 -6.03
CA LEU A 138 -10.40 18.37 -4.88
C LEU A 138 -10.05 16.93 -5.26
N MET A 139 -10.34 16.51 -6.49
CA MET A 139 -9.93 15.20 -7.03
C MET A 139 -8.41 15.09 -7.15
N GLN A 140 -7.74 16.11 -7.70
CA GLN A 140 -6.29 16.13 -7.81
C GLN A 140 -5.64 16.15 -6.43
N LEU A 141 -6.19 16.91 -5.48
CA LEU A 141 -5.69 16.95 -4.11
C LEU A 141 -5.82 15.60 -3.42
N ARG A 142 -6.97 14.92 -3.59
CA ARG A 142 -7.17 13.56 -3.06
C ARG A 142 -6.18 12.55 -3.67
N ARG A 143 -5.83 12.69 -4.95
CA ARG A 143 -4.79 11.87 -5.59
C ARG A 143 -3.42 12.12 -4.98
N PHE A 144 -3.04 13.39 -4.81
CA PHE A 144 -1.78 13.77 -4.16
C PHE A 144 -1.71 13.20 -2.74
N LEU A 145 -2.75 13.37 -1.92
CA LEU A 145 -2.76 12.85 -0.56
C LEU A 145 -2.72 11.31 -0.53
N GLY A 146 -3.36 10.63 -1.47
CA GLY A 146 -3.24 9.17 -1.62
C GLY A 146 -1.79 8.75 -1.89
N LEU A 147 -1.13 9.44 -2.84
CA LEU A 147 0.27 9.22 -3.20
C LEU A 147 1.21 9.52 -2.03
N PHE A 148 1.03 10.64 -1.34
CA PHE A 148 1.85 11.01 -0.19
C PHE A 148 1.66 10.05 0.99
N ASN A 149 0.42 9.63 1.28
CA ASN A 149 0.14 8.68 2.35
C ASN A 149 0.80 7.31 2.14
N PHE A 150 1.11 6.93 0.90
CA PHE A 150 1.92 5.74 0.64
C PHE A 150 3.32 5.83 1.29
N TYR A 151 3.89 7.04 1.31
CA TYR A 151 5.21 7.33 1.87
C TYR A 151 5.18 7.98 3.26
N ARG A 152 4.01 8.13 3.89
CA ARG A 152 3.87 8.76 5.21
C ARG A 152 4.84 8.22 6.28
N ARG A 153 5.21 6.93 6.20
CA ARG A 153 6.11 6.28 7.16
C ARG A 153 7.54 6.86 7.16
N PHE A 154 7.95 7.46 6.05
CA PHE A 154 9.25 8.09 5.87
C PHE A 154 9.25 9.51 6.43
N VAL A 155 8.07 10.15 6.52
CA VAL A 155 7.96 11.57 6.88
C VAL A 155 7.58 11.75 8.36
N PRO A 156 8.45 12.36 9.19
CA PRO A 156 8.11 12.71 10.57
C PRO A 156 6.94 13.69 10.61
N LYS A 157 6.04 13.53 11.58
CA LYS A 157 4.88 14.43 11.80
C LYS A 157 4.02 14.65 10.53
N ALA A 158 3.97 13.67 9.63
CA ALA A 158 3.18 13.71 8.40
C ALA A 158 1.72 14.15 8.61
N ALA A 159 1.09 13.77 9.72
CA ALA A 159 -0.29 14.17 10.03
C ALA A 159 -0.44 15.69 10.20
N HIS A 160 0.52 16.36 10.84
CA HIS A 160 0.53 17.81 11.04
C HIS A 160 0.78 18.53 9.71
N LEU A 161 1.74 18.04 8.93
CA LEU A 161 2.04 18.59 7.59
C LEU A 161 0.83 18.53 6.66
N LEU A 162 0.09 17.42 6.66
CA LEU A 162 -1.08 17.27 5.80
C LEU A 162 -2.37 17.91 6.36
N ALA A 163 -2.36 18.44 7.59
CA ALA A 163 -3.58 18.94 8.22
C ALA A 163 -4.24 20.07 7.41
N PRO A 164 -3.52 21.11 6.92
CA PRO A 164 -4.11 22.17 6.11
C PRO A 164 -4.72 21.64 4.79
N LEU A 165 -4.12 20.60 4.20
CA LEU A 165 -4.60 19.97 2.97
C LEU A 165 -5.85 19.11 3.20
N ASN A 166 -5.92 18.41 4.33
CA ASN A 166 -7.07 17.59 4.69
C ASN A 166 -8.32 18.44 4.96
N LYS A 167 -8.18 19.68 5.47
CA LYS A 167 -9.30 20.62 5.68
C LYS A 167 -10.13 20.83 4.40
N PHE A 168 -9.50 20.83 3.22
CA PHE A 168 -10.23 20.96 1.94
C PHE A 168 -11.14 19.77 1.63
N LEU A 169 -10.76 18.57 2.10
CA LEU A 169 -11.51 17.34 1.87
C LEU A 169 -12.60 17.10 2.93
N GLU A 170 -12.69 17.93 3.97
CA GLU A 170 -13.77 17.86 4.95
C GLU A 170 -15.12 18.12 4.27
N GLY A 171 -16.10 17.26 4.59
CA GLY A 171 -17.44 17.30 4.00
C GLY A 171 -17.60 16.56 2.66
N ILE A 172 -16.53 15.98 2.10
CA ILE A 172 -16.64 15.10 0.92
C ILE A 172 -17.16 13.72 1.36
N LYS A 173 -18.38 13.34 0.94
CA LYS A 173 -18.88 11.98 1.21
C LYS A 173 -18.26 10.98 0.23
N ASN A 174 -17.70 9.90 0.78
CA ASN A 174 -17.48 8.68 0.00
C ASN A 174 -18.86 8.10 -0.34
N PHE A 175 -19.09 7.83 -1.63
CA PHE A 175 -20.28 7.15 -2.15
C PHE A 175 -20.66 5.97 -1.22
N LYS A 176 -21.75 6.13 -0.44
CA LYS A 176 -22.77 5.12 -0.07
C LYS A 176 -23.53 5.34 1.24
N LYS A 177 -23.23 6.31 2.11
CA LYS A 177 -24.09 6.54 3.29
C LYS A 177 -24.36 8.01 3.62
N SER A 178 -25.66 8.28 3.72
CA SER A 178 -26.32 9.35 4.47
C SER A 178 -26.83 10.56 3.67
N LYS A 179 -28.14 10.78 3.77
CA LYS A 179 -28.88 12.00 3.38
C LYS A 179 -28.61 13.06 4.46
N LYS A 180 -28.41 14.32 4.04
CA LYS A 180 -28.12 15.55 4.83
C LYS A 180 -26.64 15.89 5.06
N VAL A 181 -26.38 17.20 5.00
CA VAL A 181 -25.10 17.95 5.06
C VAL A 181 -24.46 18.20 3.69
N SER A 182 -24.25 19.50 3.40
CA SER A 182 -23.66 20.11 2.21
C SER A 182 -22.53 19.29 1.60
N CYS A 183 -22.69 18.87 0.35
CA CYS A 183 -21.78 17.97 -0.34
C CYS A 183 -20.90 18.74 -1.33
N LYS A 184 -19.61 18.89 -0.99
CA LYS A 184 -18.57 19.32 -1.94
C LYS A 184 -18.36 18.24 -3.01
N ASN A 185 -18.26 18.64 -4.26
CA ASN A 185 -17.99 17.77 -5.39
C ASN A 185 -16.47 17.64 -5.60
N LEU A 186 -15.99 16.45 -5.95
CA LEU A 186 -14.56 16.23 -6.23
C LEU A 186 -14.04 17.08 -7.41
N ARG A 187 -14.92 17.61 -8.25
CA ARG A 187 -14.56 18.52 -9.35
C ARG A 187 -14.46 19.98 -8.94
N ASP A 188 -14.84 20.33 -7.71
CA ASP A 188 -14.79 21.71 -7.24
C ASP A 188 -13.33 22.19 -7.21
N SER A 189 -13.15 23.45 -7.62
CA SER A 189 -11.86 24.12 -7.61
C SER A 189 -11.42 24.45 -6.18
N ILE A 190 -10.13 24.36 -5.93
CA ILE A 190 -9.53 24.68 -4.63
C ILE A 190 -9.19 26.17 -4.58
N GLN A 191 -9.64 26.83 -3.52
CA GLN A 191 -9.17 28.17 -3.17
C GLN A 191 -8.01 28.00 -2.18
N TRP A 192 -6.78 28.15 -2.67
CA TRP A 192 -5.59 27.94 -1.85
C TRP A 192 -5.40 29.06 -0.84
N THR A 193 -5.08 28.69 0.39
CA THR A 193 -4.56 29.60 1.42
C THR A 193 -3.04 29.50 1.44
N GLU A 194 -2.37 30.54 1.90
CA GLU A 194 -0.91 30.52 2.09
C GLU A 194 -0.46 29.35 2.99
N GLU A 195 -1.21 29.08 4.07
CA GLU A 195 -0.98 27.94 4.97
C GLU A 195 -1.01 26.60 4.22
N ALA A 196 -1.97 26.42 3.32
CA ALA A 196 -2.10 25.19 2.56
C ALA A 196 -1.02 25.05 1.47
N GLU A 197 -0.67 26.14 0.79
CA GLU A 197 0.38 26.15 -0.21
C GLU A 197 1.74 25.81 0.42
N GLN A 198 2.04 26.40 1.57
CA GLN A 198 3.22 26.07 2.34
C GLN A 198 3.21 24.59 2.75
N ALA A 199 2.10 24.09 3.30
CA ALA A 199 1.96 22.68 3.68
C ALA A 199 2.15 21.71 2.50
N PHE A 200 1.71 22.09 1.30
CA PHE A 200 1.91 21.30 0.08
C PHE A 200 3.38 21.24 -0.31
N ASN A 201 4.08 22.38 -0.30
CA ASN A 201 5.51 22.46 -0.60
C ASN A 201 6.36 21.72 0.46
N ASP A 202 6.03 21.90 1.74
CA ASP A 202 6.70 21.21 2.84
C ASP A 202 6.50 19.70 2.77
N ALA A 203 5.31 19.23 2.42
CA ALA A 203 5.07 17.81 2.20
C ALA A 203 5.96 17.27 1.06
N LYS A 204 6.08 17.99 -0.05
CA LYS A 204 6.94 17.58 -1.17
C LYS A 204 8.41 17.47 -0.75
N ASN A 205 8.92 18.46 -0.02
CA ASN A 205 10.31 18.49 0.45
C ASN A 205 10.58 17.43 1.53
N ALA A 206 9.68 17.28 2.50
CA ALA A 206 9.86 16.35 3.61
C ALA A 206 9.99 14.89 3.15
N LEU A 207 9.36 14.54 2.03
CA LEU A 207 9.53 13.22 1.44
C LEU A 207 10.88 13.04 0.75
N ALA A 208 11.43 14.08 0.13
CA ALA A 208 12.76 14.04 -0.47
C ALA A 208 13.87 13.93 0.58
N ASP A 209 13.70 14.60 1.72
CA ASP A 209 14.71 14.65 2.77
C ASP A 209 14.74 13.39 3.65
N ALA A 210 13.59 12.75 3.91
CA ALA A 210 13.45 11.72 4.94
C ALA A 210 13.51 10.28 4.40
N THR A 211 14.39 10.02 3.43
CA THR A 211 14.26 8.85 2.53
C THR A 211 14.72 7.50 3.08
N LEU A 212 15.44 7.41 4.21
CA LEU A 212 15.97 6.14 4.70
C LEU A 212 15.31 5.66 6.01
N LEU A 213 14.57 4.55 5.94
CA LEU A 213 14.14 3.78 7.13
C LEU A 213 15.07 2.58 7.36
N ARG A 214 15.69 2.51 8.54
CA ARG A 214 16.56 1.38 8.91
C ARG A 214 15.77 0.11 9.23
N HIS A 215 16.38 -1.05 8.97
CA HIS A 215 15.82 -2.34 9.37
C HIS A 215 15.79 -2.48 10.91
N PRO A 216 14.75 -3.12 11.48
CA PRO A 216 14.74 -3.46 12.90
C PRO A 216 15.89 -4.40 13.25
N ILE A 217 16.66 -4.09 14.28
CA ILE A 217 17.76 -4.94 14.76
C ILE A 217 17.18 -5.96 15.76
N PRO A 218 17.25 -7.28 15.49
CA PRO A 218 16.78 -8.29 16.43
C PRO A 218 17.47 -8.15 17.80
N GLY A 219 16.67 -8.08 18.88
CA GLY A 219 17.19 -7.95 20.25
C GLY A 219 17.54 -6.53 20.70
N ALA A 220 17.46 -5.52 19.82
CA ALA A 220 17.64 -4.13 20.23
C ALA A 220 16.47 -3.63 21.08
N LYS A 221 16.77 -2.79 22.09
CA LYS A 221 15.75 -2.17 22.94
C LYS A 221 14.93 -1.18 22.10
N LEU A 222 13.64 -1.44 21.93
CA LEU A 222 12.73 -0.54 21.24
C LEU A 222 12.35 0.62 22.16
N SER A 223 12.35 1.83 21.62
CA SER A 223 11.82 3.02 22.30
C SER A 223 10.69 3.59 21.45
N LEU A 224 9.49 3.66 22.03
CA LEU A 224 8.34 4.29 21.40
C LEU A 224 8.20 5.71 21.94
N TRP A 225 8.23 6.69 21.04
CA TRP A 225 7.94 8.08 21.36
C TRP A 225 6.58 8.41 20.76
N THR A 226 5.61 8.72 21.61
CA THR A 226 4.28 9.18 21.21
C THR A 226 4.14 10.66 21.52
N ASP A 227 3.78 11.45 20.52
CA ASP A 227 3.43 12.86 20.68
C ASP A 227 1.96 13.03 20.25
N ALA A 228 1.18 13.72 21.07
CA ALA A 228 -0.23 13.97 20.84
C ALA A 228 -0.47 15.48 20.99
N SER A 229 -0.84 16.13 19.90
CA SER A 229 -1.26 17.54 19.90
C SER A 229 -2.78 17.63 20.07
N GLU A 230 -3.24 18.62 20.84
CA GLU A 230 -4.67 18.91 21.00
C GLU A 230 -5.31 19.35 19.68
N LYS A 231 -6.59 19.00 19.49
CA LYS A 231 -7.39 19.50 18.36
C LYS A 231 -7.79 20.96 18.64
N PRO A 232 -7.50 21.91 17.72
CA PRO A 232 -8.10 23.24 17.79
C PRO A 232 -9.61 23.20 17.53
#